data_AF-A0A850KB12-F1
#
_entry.id   AF-A0A850KB12-F1
#
_cell.length_a   1.000
_cell.length_b   1.000
_cell.length_c   1.000
_cell.angle_alpha   90.00
_cell.angle_beta   90.00
_cell.angle_gamma   90.00
#
_symmetry.space_group_name_H-M   'P 1'
#
loop_
_entity.id
_entity.type
_entity.pdbx_description
1 polymer ?
#
loop_
_entity_poly.entity_id
_entity_poly.type
_entity_poly.pdbx_seq_one_letter_code
_entity_poly.pdbx_strand_id
1 'polypeptide(L)'
;MKLYFERHDGQAVTCDDFAQAMMDASSIDLTQFKLWYSQAGTPQVTASWAYDTSAKRFDLTLEQTLAPTPGQPTKDVMHMPISIGLIGKDGKDMESRVLSLTEKKQTFSFDNITEQPVVSLNRGFSAPIKLKTTYSNDDLAFLMANDTDEFARWEAAQTYGTNLLLDMIAAHQKGEELTKDDQFIHAIDAILHDTALDKDYVALCLLLPGENYLAEQMDVIDVDAIHHTRQVLRTFIADHFKDDLLALYRALRSDQPYKPDATSAGERSLKNVCLAYLADLDDPALMAMVSAQYHNADNMTDRMAALGILANKDCKGHDEALSDFYTRFKDDPLVVDKWLSAQALSYLPSTLATVKELMSHEAFSIKNPNKVRSLIGAFVHGNQVNYHEASGAGYEFHADQILVLDKINPQIAARMLSPLGKWRHFDENRQTLMKAQLQRILDTKGLSNDTFEMASKSLA
;
A
#
# COMPACT_ATOMS: atom_id res chain seq x y z
N MET A 1 -7.60 -30.77 6.01
CA MET A 1 -7.58 -31.04 4.55
C MET A 1 -7.86 -32.50 4.18
N LYS A 2 -7.11 -33.50 4.67
CA LYS A 2 -7.33 -34.91 4.30
C LYS A 2 -8.78 -35.38 4.51
N LEU A 3 -9.33 -35.16 5.72
CA LEU A 3 -10.72 -35.52 6.06
C LEU A 3 -11.77 -34.81 5.18
N TYR A 4 -11.51 -33.57 4.78
CA TYR A 4 -12.40 -32.81 3.90
C TYR A 4 -12.52 -33.50 2.53
N PHE A 5 -11.40 -33.86 1.90
CA PHE A 5 -11.42 -34.60 0.63
C PHE A 5 -12.00 -36.01 0.79
N GLU A 6 -11.66 -36.73 1.87
CA GLU A 6 -12.25 -38.05 2.14
C GLU A 6 -13.79 -38.02 2.20
N ARG A 7 -14.38 -36.92 2.69
CA ARG A 7 -15.84 -36.76 2.79
C ARG A 7 -16.50 -36.22 1.53
N HIS A 8 -15.83 -35.31 0.84
CA HIS A 8 -16.47 -34.39 -0.11
C HIS A 8 -15.87 -34.39 -1.52
N ASP A 9 -14.94 -35.30 -1.83
CA ASP A 9 -14.39 -35.40 -3.18
C ASP A 9 -15.49 -35.66 -4.23
N GLY A 10 -15.44 -34.91 -5.33
CA GLY A 10 -16.47 -34.94 -6.39
C GLY A 10 -17.84 -34.32 -6.04
N GLN A 11 -17.98 -33.62 -4.90
CA GLN A 11 -19.24 -33.00 -4.47
C GLN A 11 -19.20 -31.47 -4.56
N ALA A 12 -20.38 -30.86 -4.72
CA ALA A 12 -20.58 -29.44 -4.43
C ALA A 12 -20.96 -29.29 -2.94
N VAL A 13 -20.15 -28.58 -2.18
CA VAL A 13 -20.27 -28.46 -0.71
C VAL A 13 -20.26 -27.01 -0.23
N THR A 14 -20.52 -26.81 1.06
CA THR A 14 -20.65 -25.50 1.70
C THR A 14 -19.40 -25.12 2.52
N CYS A 15 -19.32 -23.85 2.94
CA CYS A 15 -18.30 -23.40 3.89
C CYS A 15 -18.41 -24.14 5.24
N ASP A 16 -19.62 -24.51 5.64
CA ASP A 16 -19.89 -25.25 6.87
C ASP A 16 -19.32 -26.66 6.84
N ASP A 17 -19.39 -27.34 5.69
CA ASP A 17 -18.79 -28.67 5.48
C ASP A 17 -17.26 -28.61 5.64
N PHE A 18 -16.63 -27.57 5.09
CA PHE A 18 -15.19 -27.35 5.24
C PHE A 18 -14.80 -27.10 6.70
N ALA A 19 -15.49 -26.19 7.38
CA ALA A 19 -15.23 -25.89 8.78
C ALA A 19 -15.46 -27.13 9.68
N GLN A 20 -16.50 -27.92 9.40
CA GLN A 20 -16.78 -29.16 10.14
C GLN A 20 -15.69 -30.21 9.93
N ALA A 21 -15.20 -30.40 8.70
CA ALA A 21 -14.11 -31.33 8.43
C ALA A 21 -12.81 -30.91 9.13
N MET A 22 -12.55 -29.61 9.32
CA MET A 22 -11.40 -29.14 10.09
C MET A 22 -11.58 -29.33 11.59
N MET A 23 -12.78 -29.01 12.12
CA MET A 23 -13.14 -29.23 13.52
C MET A 23 -12.98 -30.71 13.89
N ASP A 24 -13.55 -31.61 13.09
CA ASP A 24 -13.52 -33.06 13.34
C ASP A 24 -12.11 -33.65 13.23
N ALA A 25 -11.27 -33.13 12.33
CA ALA A 25 -9.90 -33.62 12.15
C ALA A 25 -8.92 -33.12 13.20
N SER A 26 -9.17 -31.93 13.79
CA SER A 26 -8.26 -31.28 14.74
C SER A 26 -8.72 -31.38 16.19
N SER A 27 -9.99 -31.75 16.43
CA SER A 27 -10.65 -31.66 17.74
C SER A 27 -10.67 -30.25 18.34
N ILE A 28 -10.45 -29.20 17.54
CA ILE A 28 -10.57 -27.80 17.94
C ILE A 28 -11.99 -27.35 17.64
N ASP A 29 -12.71 -26.81 18.63
CA ASP A 29 -14.03 -26.23 18.41
C ASP A 29 -13.92 -24.92 17.62
N LEU A 30 -14.44 -24.94 16.40
CA LEU A 30 -14.51 -23.80 15.47
C LEU A 30 -15.92 -23.21 15.37
N THR A 31 -16.84 -23.57 16.28
CA THR A 31 -18.24 -23.10 16.24
C THR A 31 -18.32 -21.57 16.27
N GLN A 32 -17.61 -20.92 17.18
CA GLN A 32 -17.54 -19.45 17.22
C GLN A 32 -16.76 -18.88 16.02
N PHE A 33 -15.73 -19.58 15.54
CA PHE A 33 -14.92 -19.16 14.39
C PHE A 33 -15.76 -19.06 13.10
N LYS A 34 -16.86 -19.81 12.98
CA LYS A 34 -17.77 -19.72 11.83
C LYS A 34 -18.40 -18.32 11.65
N LEU A 35 -18.39 -17.46 12.67
CA LEU A 35 -18.83 -16.07 12.54
C LEU A 35 -18.04 -15.28 11.47
N TRP A 36 -16.82 -15.69 11.13
CA TRP A 36 -16.05 -15.11 10.02
C TRP A 36 -16.72 -15.27 8.64
N TYR A 37 -17.58 -16.28 8.46
CA TYR A 37 -18.30 -16.48 7.20
C TYR A 37 -19.60 -15.66 7.11
N SER A 38 -20.15 -15.20 8.24
CA SER A 38 -21.48 -14.61 8.31
C SER A 38 -21.49 -13.13 8.74
N GLN A 39 -20.47 -12.66 9.47
CA GLN A 39 -20.39 -11.27 9.93
C GLN A 39 -19.53 -10.41 9.00
N ALA A 40 -20.14 -9.41 8.40
CA ALA A 40 -19.45 -8.43 7.56
C ALA A 40 -18.74 -7.34 8.38
N GLY A 41 -17.72 -6.73 7.80
CA GLY A 41 -16.95 -5.63 8.39
C GLY A 41 -15.60 -6.09 8.93
N THR A 42 -14.72 -5.14 9.18
CA THR A 42 -13.37 -5.39 9.73
C THR A 42 -13.39 -5.16 11.23
N PRO A 43 -13.13 -6.18 12.07
CA PRO A 43 -13.10 -5.99 13.51
C PRO A 43 -11.94 -5.10 13.93
N GLN A 44 -12.13 -4.35 15.01
CA GLN A 44 -11.08 -3.59 15.68
C GLN A 44 -10.73 -4.27 17.00
N VAL A 45 -9.44 -4.52 17.23
CA VAL A 45 -8.91 -4.99 18.52
C VAL A 45 -8.10 -3.89 19.15
N THR A 46 -8.49 -3.46 20.34
CA THR A 46 -7.69 -2.56 21.17
C THR A 46 -6.84 -3.36 22.13
N ALA A 47 -5.56 -3.08 22.19
CA ALA A 47 -4.63 -3.75 23.08
C ALA A 47 -4.05 -2.78 24.11
N SER A 48 -3.93 -3.24 25.34
CA SER A 48 -3.28 -2.54 26.45
C SER A 48 -2.59 -3.54 27.34
N TRP A 49 -1.51 -3.17 28.01
CA TRP A 49 -0.76 -4.08 28.85
C TRP A 49 -0.18 -3.41 30.10
N ALA A 50 0.17 -4.25 31.08
CA ALA A 50 0.87 -3.85 32.28
C ALA A 50 1.96 -4.88 32.63
N TYR A 51 3.07 -4.40 33.18
CA TYR A 51 4.17 -5.24 33.65
C TYR A 51 4.41 -5.02 35.14
N ASP A 52 4.34 -6.09 35.92
CA ASP A 52 4.75 -6.11 37.33
C ASP A 52 6.17 -6.63 37.42
N THR A 53 7.12 -5.73 37.66
CA THR A 53 8.54 -6.07 37.81
C THR A 53 8.82 -6.95 39.03
N SER A 54 8.05 -6.80 40.11
CA SER A 54 8.25 -7.56 41.35
C SER A 54 7.78 -9.01 41.19
N ALA A 55 6.65 -9.20 40.52
CA ALA A 55 6.09 -10.51 40.22
C ALA A 55 6.66 -11.14 38.94
N LYS A 56 7.41 -10.37 38.13
CA LYS A 56 7.87 -10.76 36.78
C LYS A 56 6.71 -11.26 35.92
N ARG A 57 5.63 -10.50 35.95
CA ARG A 57 4.36 -10.85 35.30
C ARG A 57 3.94 -9.77 34.33
N PHE A 58 3.56 -10.20 33.13
CA PHE A 58 3.02 -9.35 32.09
C PHE A 58 1.56 -9.70 31.85
N ASP A 59 0.69 -8.70 31.85
CA ASP A 59 -0.74 -8.87 31.59
C ASP A 59 -1.11 -8.10 30.31
N LEU A 60 -1.53 -8.83 29.27
CA LEU A 60 -2.03 -8.28 28.01
C LEU A 60 -3.55 -8.33 27.99
N THR A 61 -4.20 -7.18 27.94
CA THR A 61 -5.65 -7.09 27.75
C THR A 61 -5.97 -6.75 26.31
N LEU A 62 -6.80 -7.58 25.68
CA LEU A 62 -7.31 -7.37 24.33
C LEU A 62 -8.82 -7.17 24.38
N GLU A 63 -9.32 -6.16 23.67
CA GLU A 63 -10.75 -5.86 23.55
C GLU A 63 -11.16 -5.79 22.08
N GLN A 64 -12.09 -6.65 21.67
CA GLN A 64 -12.61 -6.69 20.30
C GLN A 64 -13.94 -5.94 20.18
N THR A 65 -14.07 -5.23 19.06
CA THR A 65 -15.30 -4.55 18.65
C THR A 65 -15.51 -4.74 17.15
N LEU A 66 -16.76 -4.78 16.72
CA LEU A 66 -17.12 -4.81 15.30
C LEU A 66 -18.28 -3.83 15.07
N ALA A 67 -18.07 -2.85 14.20
CA ALA A 67 -19.06 -1.82 13.92
C ALA A 67 -20.25 -2.41 13.11
N PRO A 68 -21.47 -1.88 13.30
CA PRO A 68 -22.62 -2.20 12.45
C PRO A 68 -22.30 -1.99 10.96
N THR A 69 -22.85 -2.85 10.10
CA THR A 69 -22.75 -2.71 8.64
C THR A 69 -24.15 -2.69 8.02
N PRO A 70 -24.34 -2.18 6.79
CA PRO A 70 -25.63 -2.28 6.10
C PRO A 70 -26.16 -3.72 6.11
N GLY A 71 -27.41 -3.91 6.54
CA GLY A 71 -28.05 -5.22 6.67
C GLY A 71 -27.65 -6.04 7.92
N GLN A 72 -26.67 -5.60 8.71
CA GLN A 72 -26.23 -6.27 9.95
C GLN A 72 -25.99 -5.24 11.07
N PRO A 73 -27.05 -4.75 11.74
CA PRO A 73 -26.94 -3.72 12.77
C PRO A 73 -26.36 -4.22 14.10
N THR A 74 -26.42 -5.53 14.35
CA THR A 74 -25.89 -6.21 15.54
C THR A 74 -24.73 -7.11 15.16
N LYS A 75 -23.73 -7.21 16.04
CA LYS A 75 -22.51 -7.99 15.82
C LYS A 75 -22.20 -8.82 17.06
N ASP A 76 -21.93 -10.11 16.86
CA ASP A 76 -21.51 -11.06 17.87
C ASP A 76 -19.99 -11.04 18.04
N VAL A 77 -19.53 -11.46 19.22
CA VAL A 77 -18.11 -11.60 19.57
C VAL A 77 -17.49 -12.75 18.78
N MET A 78 -16.39 -12.47 18.07
CA MET A 78 -15.74 -13.44 17.18
C MET A 78 -14.62 -14.19 17.91
N HIS A 79 -14.22 -15.35 17.36
CA HIS A 79 -12.99 -16.04 17.75
C HIS A 79 -11.85 -15.55 16.87
N MET A 80 -10.89 -14.81 17.45
CA MET A 80 -9.75 -14.25 16.73
C MET A 80 -8.44 -14.89 17.22
N PRO A 81 -7.66 -15.55 16.35
CA PRO A 81 -6.31 -15.98 16.66
C PRO A 81 -5.37 -14.78 16.58
N ILE A 82 -4.79 -14.36 17.71
CA ILE A 82 -3.84 -13.25 17.77
C ILE A 82 -2.46 -13.80 18.10
N SER A 83 -1.58 -13.87 17.09
CA SER A 83 -0.17 -14.22 17.25
C SER A 83 0.58 -13.06 17.90
N ILE A 84 1.34 -13.35 18.96
CA ILE A 84 2.07 -12.33 19.73
C ILE A 84 3.53 -12.71 19.94
N GLY A 85 4.35 -11.71 20.25
CA GLY A 85 5.67 -11.88 20.86
C GLY A 85 5.89 -10.87 21.98
N LEU A 86 6.54 -11.29 23.06
CA LEU A 86 7.02 -10.41 24.12
C LEU A 86 8.53 -10.32 24.02
N ILE A 87 9.03 -9.22 23.46
CA ILE A 87 10.42 -9.10 23.02
C ILE A 87 11.24 -8.41 24.11
N GLY A 88 12.29 -9.07 24.58
CA GLY A 88 13.25 -8.51 25.53
C GLY A 88 14.15 -7.47 24.87
N LYS A 89 14.89 -6.71 25.68
CA LYS A 89 15.80 -5.65 25.19
C LYS A 89 16.94 -6.19 24.33
N ASP A 90 17.22 -7.49 24.42
CA ASP A 90 18.20 -8.20 23.60
C ASP A 90 17.64 -8.63 22.22
N GLY A 91 16.39 -8.27 21.91
CA GLY A 91 15.71 -8.61 20.65
C GLY A 91 15.17 -10.03 20.59
N LYS A 92 15.20 -10.79 21.70
CA LYS A 92 14.68 -12.17 21.71
C LYS A 92 13.29 -12.24 22.32
N ASP A 93 12.50 -13.20 21.82
CA ASP A 93 11.21 -13.53 22.40
C ASP A 93 11.41 -14.16 23.79
N MET A 94 10.90 -13.49 24.83
CA MET A 94 10.68 -14.11 26.13
C MET A 94 9.43 -15.01 26.12
N GLU A 95 8.48 -14.71 25.24
CA GLU A 95 7.27 -15.49 24.99
C GLU A 95 6.80 -15.26 23.55
N SER A 96 6.26 -16.31 22.91
CA SER A 96 5.74 -16.23 21.54
C SER A 96 4.69 -17.34 21.33
N ARG A 97 3.43 -16.96 21.12
CA ARG A 97 2.32 -17.89 20.93
C ARG A 97 1.10 -17.24 20.27
N VAL A 98 0.16 -18.07 19.84
CA VAL A 98 -1.15 -17.62 19.35
C VAL A 98 -2.16 -17.64 20.49
N LEU A 99 -2.79 -16.49 20.74
CA LEU A 99 -3.85 -16.31 21.72
C LEU A 99 -5.22 -16.49 21.05
N SER A 100 -6.15 -17.15 21.71
CA SER A 100 -7.55 -17.21 21.27
C SER A 100 -8.35 -16.14 21.99
N LEU A 101 -8.57 -15.00 21.31
CA LEU A 101 -9.48 -13.96 21.78
C LEU A 101 -10.91 -14.36 21.42
N THR A 102 -11.65 -14.86 22.39
CA THR A 102 -13.03 -15.37 22.23
C THR A 102 -14.06 -14.56 23.01
N GLU A 103 -13.60 -13.73 23.94
CA GLU A 103 -14.43 -12.80 24.70
C GLU A 103 -14.36 -11.39 24.12
N LYS A 104 -15.35 -10.55 24.47
CA LYS A 104 -15.33 -9.14 24.09
C LYS A 104 -14.09 -8.44 24.62
N LYS A 105 -13.70 -8.74 25.85
CA LYS A 105 -12.50 -8.23 26.52
C LYS A 105 -11.88 -9.35 27.34
N GLN A 106 -10.62 -9.66 27.09
CA GLN A 106 -9.93 -10.78 27.70
C GLN A 106 -8.51 -10.38 28.11
N THR A 107 -8.07 -10.81 29.29
CA THR A 107 -6.70 -10.61 29.77
C THR A 107 -5.93 -11.91 29.74
N PHE A 108 -4.74 -11.88 29.14
CA PHE A 108 -3.80 -12.98 29.05
C PHE A 108 -2.59 -12.65 29.92
N SER A 109 -2.32 -13.51 30.90
CA SER A 109 -1.22 -13.33 31.85
C SER A 109 -0.04 -14.22 31.49
N PHE A 110 1.16 -13.67 31.62
CA PHE A 110 2.41 -14.34 31.32
C PHE A 110 3.35 -14.16 32.51
N ASP A 111 3.71 -15.27 33.14
CA ASP A 111 4.64 -15.29 34.26
C ASP A 111 6.08 -15.47 33.75
N ASN A 112 7.07 -15.22 34.62
CA ASN A 112 8.50 -15.34 34.32
C ASN A 112 9.02 -14.38 33.23
N ILE A 113 8.33 -13.27 33.01
CA ILE A 113 8.78 -12.19 32.11
C ILE A 113 9.81 -11.36 32.86
N THR A 114 11.09 -11.57 32.55
CA THR A 114 12.21 -11.13 33.41
C THR A 114 12.52 -9.64 33.36
N GLU A 115 12.06 -8.95 32.32
CA GLU A 115 12.13 -7.50 32.15
C GLU A 115 10.90 -7.01 31.38
N GLN A 116 10.68 -5.69 31.32
CA GLN A 116 9.57 -5.13 30.56
C GLN A 116 9.77 -5.37 29.05
N PRO A 117 8.89 -6.14 28.39
CA PRO A 117 9.01 -6.40 26.96
C PRO A 117 8.46 -5.24 26.13
N VAL A 118 8.93 -5.16 24.88
CA VAL A 118 8.17 -4.53 23.80
C VAL A 118 7.24 -5.58 23.20
N VAL A 119 5.97 -5.24 23.04
CA VAL A 119 4.94 -6.19 22.59
C VAL A 119 4.88 -6.17 21.08
N SER A 120 4.92 -7.35 20.46
CA SER A 120 4.57 -7.55 19.06
C SER A 120 3.24 -8.26 18.98
N LEU A 121 2.29 -7.72 18.21
CA LEU A 121 0.91 -8.16 18.17
C LEU A 121 0.48 -8.39 16.73
N ASN A 122 -0.38 -9.38 16.54
CA ASN A 122 -0.89 -9.79 15.23
C ASN A 122 0.22 -10.19 14.24
N ARG A 123 1.29 -10.83 14.73
CA ARG A 123 2.41 -11.36 13.91
C ARG A 123 1.88 -12.19 12.73
N GLY A 124 2.53 -12.06 11.58
CA GLY A 124 2.08 -12.69 10.33
C GLY A 124 0.65 -12.34 9.91
N PHE A 125 0.11 -11.21 10.36
CA PHE A 125 -1.29 -10.81 10.16
C PHE A 125 -2.29 -11.90 10.58
N SER A 126 -2.04 -12.52 11.74
CA SER A 126 -2.76 -13.70 12.23
C SER A 126 -4.29 -13.60 12.22
N ALA A 127 -4.84 -12.39 12.33
CA ALA A 127 -6.25 -12.10 12.09
C ALA A 127 -6.41 -10.81 11.23
N PRO A 128 -7.44 -10.75 10.36
CA PRO A 128 -7.71 -9.58 9.52
C PRO A 128 -8.47 -8.50 10.31
N ILE A 129 -7.73 -7.80 11.19
CA ILE A 129 -8.27 -6.82 12.15
C ILE A 129 -7.62 -5.46 11.96
N LYS A 130 -8.30 -4.40 12.45
CA LYS A 130 -7.68 -3.12 12.76
C LYS A 130 -7.12 -3.20 14.18
N LEU A 131 -5.81 -3.20 14.31
CA LEU A 131 -5.16 -3.18 15.61
C LEU A 131 -5.05 -1.74 16.11
N LYS A 132 -5.51 -1.48 17.34
CA LYS A 132 -5.36 -0.20 18.02
C LYS A 132 -4.48 -0.39 19.26
N THR A 133 -3.31 0.22 19.25
CA THR A 133 -2.32 0.15 20.33
C THR A 133 -1.91 1.56 20.76
N THR A 134 -1.13 1.62 21.83
CA THR A 134 -0.46 2.85 22.31
C THR A 134 1.04 2.76 22.07
N TYR A 135 1.48 2.17 20.95
CA TYR A 135 2.90 2.14 20.64
C TYR A 135 3.46 3.56 20.53
N SER A 136 4.55 3.80 21.23
CA SER A 136 5.38 4.97 21.02
C SER A 136 6.26 4.78 19.78
N ASN A 137 6.83 5.87 19.28
CA ASN A 137 7.85 5.79 18.23
C ASN A 137 9.07 4.97 18.69
N ASP A 138 9.40 4.98 19.99
CA ASP A 138 10.42 4.11 20.59
C ASP A 138 10.08 2.62 20.43
N ASP A 139 8.82 2.24 20.71
CA ASP A 139 8.36 0.87 20.55
C ASP A 139 8.43 0.45 19.08
N LEU A 140 7.96 1.30 18.16
CA LEU A 140 7.97 1.01 16.73
C LEU A 140 9.39 0.91 16.16
N ALA A 141 10.28 1.83 16.53
CA ALA A 141 11.70 1.77 16.17
C ALA A 141 12.35 0.48 16.69
N PHE A 142 12.05 0.11 17.94
CA PHE A 142 12.55 -1.12 18.52
C PHE A 142 12.07 -2.36 17.76
N LEU A 143 10.75 -2.47 17.49
CA LEU A 143 10.17 -3.59 16.75
C LEU A 143 10.74 -3.69 15.34
N MET A 144 10.82 -2.57 14.63
CA MET A 144 11.38 -2.48 13.29
C MET A 144 12.83 -3.00 13.20
N ALA A 145 13.64 -2.71 14.22
CA ALA A 145 15.03 -3.16 14.29
C ALA A 145 15.21 -4.58 14.85
N ASN A 146 14.36 -5.03 15.79
CA ASN A 146 14.66 -6.19 16.63
C ASN A 146 13.60 -7.29 16.65
N ASP A 147 12.40 -7.10 16.08
CA ASP A 147 11.38 -8.16 16.13
C ASP A 147 11.84 -9.42 15.38
N THR A 148 11.59 -10.58 15.97
CA THR A 148 11.93 -11.89 15.40
C THR A 148 11.01 -12.28 14.24
N ASP A 149 9.83 -11.66 14.13
CA ASP A 149 8.89 -11.84 13.03
C ASP A 149 9.08 -10.76 11.96
N GLU A 150 9.51 -11.17 10.76
CA GLU A 150 9.76 -10.25 9.64
C GLU A 150 8.50 -9.45 9.27
N PHE A 151 7.32 -10.06 9.29
CA PHE A 151 6.08 -9.34 9.01
C PHE A 151 5.84 -8.22 10.04
N ALA A 152 6.02 -8.49 11.33
CA ALA A 152 5.84 -7.48 12.37
C ALA A 152 6.88 -6.36 12.31
N ARG A 153 8.13 -6.65 11.95
CA ARG A 153 9.13 -5.62 11.68
C ARG A 153 8.71 -4.71 10.51
N TRP A 154 8.20 -5.29 9.43
CA TRP A 154 7.67 -4.53 8.29
C TRP A 154 6.44 -3.70 8.69
N GLU A 155 5.48 -4.28 9.42
CA GLU A 155 4.28 -3.59 9.91
C GLU A 155 4.65 -2.42 10.84
N ALA A 156 5.67 -2.58 11.69
CA ALA A 156 6.20 -1.51 12.51
C ALA A 156 6.82 -0.39 11.66
N ALA A 157 7.56 -0.73 10.60
CA ALA A 157 8.10 0.26 9.66
C ALA A 157 6.98 1.02 8.93
N GLN A 158 5.92 0.33 8.48
CA GLN A 158 4.76 0.98 7.84
C GLN A 158 3.99 1.86 8.81
N THR A 159 3.78 1.40 10.05
CA THR A 159 3.08 2.16 11.09
C THR A 159 3.87 3.41 11.47
N TYR A 160 5.18 3.27 11.70
CA TYR A 160 6.03 4.42 12.03
C TYR A 160 6.09 5.39 10.84
N GLY A 161 6.37 4.91 9.63
CA GLY A 161 6.37 5.75 8.43
C GLY A 161 5.05 6.50 8.22
N THR A 162 3.91 5.86 8.54
CA THR A 162 2.58 6.48 8.46
C THR A 162 2.43 7.58 9.50
N ASN A 163 2.73 7.31 10.77
CA ASN A 163 2.65 8.30 11.85
C ASN A 163 3.53 9.51 11.55
N LEU A 164 4.78 9.26 11.15
CA LEU A 164 5.74 10.30 10.79
C LEU A 164 5.24 11.16 9.63
N LEU A 165 4.73 10.55 8.56
CA LEU A 165 4.21 11.29 7.42
C LEU A 165 2.97 12.11 7.77
N LEU A 166 2.06 11.60 8.61
CA LEU A 166 0.90 12.35 9.10
C LEU A 166 1.32 13.54 9.97
N ASP A 167 2.32 13.37 10.84
CA ASP A 167 2.88 14.47 11.64
C ASP A 167 3.56 15.52 10.74
N MET A 168 4.33 15.09 9.74
CA MET A 168 4.93 15.98 8.75
C MET A 168 3.86 16.74 7.93
N ILE A 169 2.75 16.08 7.56
CA ILE A 169 1.62 16.73 6.87
C ILE A 169 1.03 17.82 7.77
N ALA A 170 0.77 17.51 9.03
CA ALA A 170 0.23 18.48 9.99
C ALA A 170 1.18 19.67 10.22
N ALA A 171 2.50 19.43 10.27
CA ALA A 171 3.51 20.48 10.36
C ALA A 171 3.53 21.36 9.10
N HIS A 172 3.54 20.74 7.91
CA HIS A 172 3.52 21.44 6.63
C HIS A 172 2.29 22.36 6.50
N GLN A 173 1.10 21.87 6.87
CA GLN A 173 -0.15 22.63 6.85
C GLN A 173 -0.12 23.86 7.76
N LYS A 174 0.69 23.84 8.83
CA LYS A 174 0.91 24.99 9.72
C LYS A 174 2.01 25.94 9.23
N GLY A 175 2.68 25.61 8.12
CA GLY A 175 3.84 26.34 7.62
C GLY A 175 5.09 26.13 8.47
N GLU A 176 5.16 25.03 9.22
CA GLU A 176 6.34 24.66 10.01
C GLU A 176 7.40 24.02 9.12
N GLU A 177 8.66 24.12 9.53
CA GLU A 177 9.77 23.48 8.84
C GLU A 177 9.72 21.97 9.03
N LEU A 178 9.83 21.22 7.94
CA LEU A 178 9.90 19.77 7.98
C LEU A 178 11.31 19.34 8.36
N THR A 179 11.43 18.55 9.42
CA THR A 179 12.71 18.07 9.93
C THR A 179 12.82 16.55 9.79
N LYS A 180 14.05 16.08 9.62
CA LYS A 180 14.37 14.65 9.63
C LYS A 180 14.13 14.07 11.03
N ASP A 181 13.52 12.89 11.10
CA ASP A 181 13.41 12.11 12.33
C ASP A 181 14.63 11.19 12.48
N ASP A 182 15.55 11.53 13.40
CA ASP A 182 16.78 10.77 13.61
C ASP A 182 16.54 9.33 14.10
N GLN A 183 15.42 9.08 14.80
CA GLN A 183 15.12 7.75 15.30
C GLN A 183 14.60 6.84 14.18
N PHE A 184 13.72 7.36 13.32
CA PHE A 184 13.26 6.63 12.13
C PHE A 184 14.44 6.30 11.21
N ILE A 185 15.35 7.26 11.03
CA ILE A 185 16.59 7.06 10.27
C ILE A 185 17.46 5.97 10.92
N HIS A 186 17.66 6.00 12.23
CA HIS A 186 18.42 4.95 12.92
C HIS A 186 17.76 3.56 12.81
N ALA A 187 16.43 3.49 12.79
CA ALA A 187 15.74 2.23 12.57
C ALA A 187 15.95 1.71 11.13
N ILE A 188 15.95 2.59 10.13
CA ILE A 188 16.29 2.23 8.74
C ILE A 188 17.73 1.72 8.65
N ASP A 189 18.67 2.39 9.33
CA ASP A 189 20.08 2.01 9.38
C ASP A 189 20.26 0.55 9.83
N ALA A 190 19.55 0.15 10.90
CA ALA A 190 19.57 -1.22 11.42
C ALA A 190 19.08 -2.25 10.39
N ILE A 191 18.07 -1.91 9.57
CA ILE A 191 17.57 -2.81 8.50
C ILE A 191 18.57 -2.86 7.34
N LEU A 192 19.10 -1.71 6.92
CA LEU A 192 19.96 -1.59 5.75
C LEU A 192 21.29 -2.34 5.92
N HIS A 193 21.82 -2.35 7.15
CA HIS A 193 23.10 -2.97 7.50
C HIS A 193 22.98 -4.42 8.01
N ASP A 194 21.77 -4.95 8.19
CA ASP A 194 21.58 -6.34 8.58
C ASP A 194 21.70 -7.28 7.36
N THR A 195 22.87 -7.91 7.26
CA THR A 195 23.19 -8.79 6.14
C THR A 195 22.45 -10.13 6.18
N ALA A 196 21.87 -10.51 7.31
CA ALA A 196 21.12 -11.76 7.47
C ALA A 196 19.71 -11.68 6.86
N LEU A 197 19.18 -10.48 6.66
CA LEU A 197 17.85 -10.29 6.11
C LEU A 197 17.78 -10.58 4.61
N ASP A 198 16.66 -11.19 4.22
CA ASP A 198 16.28 -11.34 2.81
C ASP A 198 16.17 -9.96 2.13
N LYS A 199 16.62 -9.87 0.89
CA LYS A 199 16.71 -8.60 0.18
C LYS A 199 15.35 -8.08 -0.28
N ASP A 200 14.39 -8.95 -0.56
CA ASP A 200 13.02 -8.53 -0.85
C ASP A 200 12.38 -7.92 0.40
N TYR A 201 12.63 -8.53 1.56
CA TYR A 201 12.18 -8.02 2.84
C TYR A 201 12.75 -6.62 3.16
N VAL A 202 14.07 -6.43 2.99
CA VAL A 202 14.70 -5.11 3.16
C VAL A 202 14.08 -4.09 2.20
N ALA A 203 13.86 -4.48 0.93
CA ALA A 203 13.21 -3.61 -0.04
C ALA A 203 11.81 -3.16 0.41
N LEU A 204 10.99 -4.08 0.91
CA LEU A 204 9.65 -3.79 1.42
C LEU A 204 9.66 -2.83 2.62
N CYS A 205 10.62 -2.97 3.53
CA CYS A 205 10.76 -2.07 4.69
C CYS A 205 11.17 -0.65 4.30
N LEU A 206 11.95 -0.51 3.23
CA LEU A 206 12.36 0.79 2.71
C LEU A 206 11.25 1.48 1.90
N LEU A 207 10.16 0.80 1.54
CA LEU A 207 9.04 1.44 0.86
C LEU A 207 8.19 2.23 1.86
N LEU A 208 8.16 3.55 1.70
CA LEU A 208 7.25 4.40 2.46
C LEU A 208 5.79 4.16 2.07
N PRO A 209 4.84 4.35 3.03
CA PRO A 209 3.42 4.27 2.76
C PRO A 209 3.00 5.05 1.51
N GLY A 210 2.09 4.47 0.72
CA GLY A 210 1.60 5.09 -0.51
C GLY A 210 0.64 6.25 -0.24
N GLU A 211 0.56 7.20 -1.16
CA GLU A 211 -0.28 8.40 -1.02
C GLU A 211 -1.77 8.07 -0.80
N ASN A 212 -2.29 7.07 -1.51
CA ASN A 212 -3.67 6.58 -1.32
C ASN A 212 -3.91 6.05 0.10
N TYR A 213 -2.93 5.35 0.68
CA TYR A 213 -3.04 4.80 2.03
C TYR A 213 -3.02 5.91 3.08
N LEU A 214 -2.14 6.90 2.91
CA LEU A 214 -2.07 8.09 3.77
C LEU A 214 -3.37 8.89 3.70
N ALA A 215 -3.93 9.08 2.50
CA ALA A 215 -5.22 9.73 2.31
C ALA A 215 -6.36 9.03 3.07
N GLU A 216 -6.35 7.70 3.14
CA GLU A 216 -7.34 6.92 3.90
C GLU A 216 -7.20 7.06 5.44
N GLN A 217 -6.06 7.56 5.93
CA GLN A 217 -5.85 7.86 7.35
C GLN A 217 -6.31 9.28 7.74
N MET A 218 -6.72 10.11 6.78
CA MET A 218 -7.10 11.51 7.01
C MET A 218 -8.62 11.70 6.98
N ASP A 219 -9.13 12.56 7.87
CA ASP A 219 -10.53 12.99 7.83
C ASP A 219 -10.81 13.88 6.60
N VAL A 220 -9.88 14.82 6.34
CA VAL A 220 -9.87 15.69 5.16
C VAL A 220 -8.52 15.51 4.47
N ILE A 221 -8.55 14.94 3.26
CA ILE A 221 -7.41 14.63 2.42
C ILE A 221 -6.81 15.92 1.87
N ASP A 222 -5.53 16.10 2.13
CA ASP A 222 -4.70 17.13 1.53
C ASP A 222 -3.68 16.48 0.59
N VAL A 223 -4.06 16.34 -0.69
CA VAL A 223 -3.25 15.64 -1.70
C VAL A 223 -1.90 16.30 -1.94
N ASP A 224 -1.84 17.62 -1.84
CA ASP A 224 -0.64 18.40 -2.10
C ASP A 224 0.35 18.23 -0.95
N ALA A 225 -0.15 18.32 0.30
CA ALA A 225 0.67 18.07 1.48
C ALA A 225 1.15 16.62 1.56
N ILE A 226 0.30 15.63 1.26
CA ILE A 226 0.69 14.20 1.21
C ILE A 226 1.84 14.00 0.23
N HIS A 227 1.69 14.49 -1.01
CA HIS A 227 2.72 14.32 -2.02
C HIS A 227 4.02 15.00 -1.59
N HIS A 228 3.94 16.27 -1.16
CA HIS A 228 5.11 17.06 -0.76
C HIS A 228 5.89 16.42 0.39
N THR A 229 5.22 16.08 1.50
CA THR A 229 5.91 15.52 2.69
C THR A 229 6.50 14.15 2.40
N ARG A 230 5.83 13.34 1.58
CA ARG A 230 6.36 12.06 1.14
C ARG A 230 7.63 12.24 0.30
N GLN A 231 7.69 13.21 -0.62
CA GLN A 231 8.91 13.51 -1.36
C GLN A 231 10.02 14.00 -0.42
N VAL A 232 9.70 14.89 0.53
CA VAL A 232 10.67 15.41 1.51
C VAL A 232 11.27 14.29 2.37
N LEU A 233 10.45 13.39 2.92
CA LEU A 233 10.94 12.26 3.69
C LEU A 233 11.81 11.32 2.84
N ARG A 234 11.44 11.09 1.57
CA ARG A 234 12.28 10.31 0.65
C ARG A 234 13.65 10.96 0.44
N THR A 235 13.69 12.26 0.24
CA THR A 235 14.94 13.01 0.09
C THR A 235 15.77 12.95 1.36
N PHE A 236 15.17 13.06 2.56
CA PHE A 236 15.91 12.91 3.83
C PHE A 236 16.57 11.53 3.97
N ILE A 237 15.85 10.46 3.62
CA ILE A 237 16.40 9.10 3.62
C ILE A 237 17.52 8.98 2.59
N ALA A 238 17.28 9.45 1.37
CA ALA A 238 18.24 9.36 0.28
C ALA A 238 19.54 10.14 0.57
N ASP A 239 19.44 11.33 1.16
CA ASP A 239 20.58 12.17 1.49
C ASP A 239 21.41 11.55 2.62
N HIS A 240 20.74 11.07 3.68
CA HIS A 240 21.40 10.43 4.80
C HIS A 240 22.12 9.14 4.42
N PHE A 241 21.48 8.28 3.61
CA PHE A 241 22.02 6.97 3.21
C PHE A 241 22.63 6.97 1.81
N LYS A 242 23.02 8.13 1.26
CA LYS A 242 23.49 8.23 -0.13
C LYS A 242 24.58 7.21 -0.46
N ASP A 243 25.61 7.14 0.38
CA ASP A 243 26.75 6.25 0.16
C ASP A 243 26.38 4.77 0.32
N ASP A 244 25.53 4.45 1.30
CA ASP A 244 25.06 3.07 1.55
C ASP A 244 24.15 2.57 0.44
N LEU A 245 23.19 3.38 0.01
CA LEU A 245 22.30 3.07 -1.12
C LEU A 245 23.09 2.90 -2.41
N LEU A 246 24.12 3.72 -2.63
CA LEU A 246 25.01 3.61 -3.78
C LEU A 246 25.86 2.34 -3.73
N ALA A 247 26.39 1.99 -2.56
CA ALA A 247 27.14 0.75 -2.35
C ALA A 247 26.26 -0.48 -2.59
N LEU A 248 25.05 -0.52 -2.03
CA LEU A 248 24.09 -1.60 -2.21
C LEU A 248 23.64 -1.73 -3.66
N TYR A 249 23.28 -0.64 -4.32
CA TYR A 249 22.92 -0.66 -5.74
C TYR A 249 24.03 -1.28 -6.60
N ARG A 250 25.29 -0.90 -6.35
CA ARG A 250 26.46 -1.44 -7.08
C ARG A 250 26.71 -2.91 -6.75
N ALA A 251 26.55 -3.31 -5.49
CA ALA A 251 26.75 -4.69 -5.06
C ALA A 251 25.67 -5.63 -5.61
N LEU A 252 24.42 -5.17 -5.70
CA LEU A 252 23.28 -5.93 -6.22
C LEU A 252 23.17 -5.88 -7.75
N ARG A 253 24.05 -5.11 -8.42
CA ARG A 253 24.17 -5.15 -9.86
C ARG A 253 24.83 -6.47 -10.27
N SER A 254 24.00 -7.40 -10.72
CA SER A 254 24.45 -8.69 -11.24
C SER A 254 24.74 -8.63 -12.74
N ASP A 255 25.93 -9.07 -13.14
CA ASP A 255 26.27 -9.37 -14.54
C ASP A 255 25.85 -10.82 -14.92
N GLN A 256 25.19 -11.55 -14.01
CA GLN A 256 24.69 -12.90 -14.28
C GLN A 256 23.43 -12.85 -15.15
N PRO A 257 23.17 -13.90 -15.96
CA PRO A 257 21.92 -13.98 -16.72
C PRO A 257 20.69 -13.91 -15.82
N TYR A 258 19.64 -13.21 -16.28
CA TYR A 258 18.36 -13.13 -15.58
C TYR A 258 17.82 -14.50 -15.16
N LYS A 259 17.36 -14.58 -13.90
CA LYS A 259 16.62 -15.72 -13.36
C LYS A 259 15.34 -15.27 -12.62
N PRO A 260 14.21 -15.97 -12.83
CA PRO A 260 12.96 -15.71 -12.13
C PRO A 260 12.85 -16.53 -10.82
N ASP A 261 13.94 -16.65 -10.06
CA ASP A 261 13.92 -17.24 -8.70
C ASP A 261 13.74 -16.16 -7.63
N ALA A 262 13.33 -16.58 -6.42
CA ALA A 262 12.99 -15.68 -5.32
C ALA A 262 14.19 -14.82 -4.87
N THR A 263 15.38 -15.42 -4.74
CA THR A 263 16.59 -14.71 -4.31
C THR A 263 16.96 -13.61 -5.31
N SER A 264 17.04 -13.96 -6.60
CA SER A 264 17.35 -12.99 -7.65
C SER A 264 16.27 -11.90 -7.78
N ALA A 265 15.00 -12.23 -7.47
CA ALA A 265 13.92 -11.26 -7.44
C ALA A 265 14.11 -10.25 -6.29
N GLY A 266 14.40 -10.71 -5.07
CA GLY A 266 14.64 -9.83 -3.93
C GLY A 266 15.85 -8.91 -4.11
N GLU A 267 16.94 -9.41 -4.69
CA GLU A 267 18.11 -8.58 -5.04
C GLU A 267 17.75 -7.46 -6.02
N ARG A 268 16.95 -7.78 -7.06
CA ARG A 268 16.45 -6.76 -8.01
C ARG A 268 15.49 -5.78 -7.33
N SER A 269 14.59 -6.25 -6.46
CA SER A 269 13.68 -5.40 -5.70
C SER A 269 14.47 -4.35 -4.91
N LEU A 270 15.44 -4.78 -4.10
CA LEU A 270 16.25 -3.86 -3.30
C LEU A 270 17.12 -2.93 -4.15
N LYS A 271 17.75 -3.45 -5.21
CA LYS A 271 18.51 -2.62 -6.16
C LYS A 271 17.66 -1.49 -6.73
N ASN A 272 16.44 -1.80 -7.15
CA ASN A 272 15.53 -0.83 -7.75
C ASN A 272 14.99 0.19 -6.73
N VAL A 273 14.77 -0.22 -5.48
CA VAL A 273 14.45 0.71 -4.38
C VAL A 273 15.60 1.66 -4.11
N CYS A 274 16.84 1.16 -4.04
CA CYS A 274 18.04 2.00 -3.88
C CYS A 274 18.15 3.02 -5.01
N LEU A 275 18.00 2.58 -6.26
CA LEU A 275 18.06 3.47 -7.42
C LEU A 275 16.97 4.55 -7.38
N ALA A 276 15.76 4.22 -6.94
CA ALA A 276 14.67 5.18 -6.81
C ALA A 276 14.95 6.25 -5.77
N TYR A 277 15.50 5.90 -4.60
CA TYR A 277 15.93 6.90 -3.61
C TYR A 277 17.08 7.76 -4.12
N LEU A 278 18.10 7.16 -4.74
CA LEU A 278 19.22 7.90 -5.32
C LEU A 278 18.77 8.92 -6.38
N ALA A 279 17.75 8.58 -7.17
CA ALA A 279 17.18 9.48 -8.16
C ALA A 279 16.44 10.69 -7.55
N ASP A 280 15.99 10.61 -6.29
CA ASP A 280 15.33 11.72 -5.60
C ASP A 280 16.31 12.82 -5.15
N LEU A 281 17.63 12.59 -5.28
CA LEU A 281 18.67 13.59 -5.02
C LEU A 281 18.94 14.52 -6.21
N ASP A 282 18.37 14.23 -7.38
CA ASP A 282 18.51 15.01 -8.62
C ASP A 282 19.97 15.32 -9.04
N ASP A 283 20.92 14.49 -8.59
CA ASP A 283 22.33 14.57 -8.97
C ASP A 283 22.51 14.04 -10.41
N PRO A 284 23.15 14.81 -11.32
CA PRO A 284 23.33 14.39 -12.72
C PRO A 284 24.05 13.05 -12.89
N ALA A 285 24.99 12.69 -11.99
CA ALA A 285 25.69 11.42 -12.04
C ALA A 285 24.79 10.25 -11.61
N LEU A 286 23.90 10.47 -10.64
CA LEU A 286 22.90 9.47 -10.23
C LEU A 286 21.83 9.28 -11.31
N MET A 287 21.36 10.35 -11.94
CA MET A 287 20.44 10.24 -13.07
C MET A 287 21.06 9.53 -14.28
N ALA A 288 22.36 9.71 -14.53
CA ALA A 288 23.08 8.94 -15.53
C ALA A 288 23.08 7.43 -15.22
N MET A 289 23.07 7.03 -13.94
CA MET A 289 22.92 5.63 -13.55
C MET A 289 21.52 5.08 -13.84
N VAL A 290 20.47 5.89 -13.66
CA VAL A 290 19.09 5.51 -14.02
C VAL A 290 19.01 5.25 -15.53
N SER A 291 19.51 6.17 -16.35
CA SER A 291 19.57 5.99 -17.80
C SER A 291 20.41 4.76 -18.18
N ALA A 292 21.54 4.54 -17.53
CA ALA A 292 22.37 3.35 -17.77
C ALA A 292 21.63 2.05 -17.44
N GLN A 293 20.86 1.99 -16.34
CA GLN A 293 20.05 0.81 -16.05
C GLN A 293 18.98 0.60 -17.12
N TYR A 294 18.29 1.66 -17.55
CA TYR A 294 17.28 1.56 -18.60
C TYR A 294 17.82 0.92 -19.89
N HIS A 295 18.94 1.44 -20.40
CA HIS A 295 19.53 0.99 -21.67
C HIS A 295 20.18 -0.41 -21.57
N ASN A 296 20.82 -0.71 -20.44
CA ASN A 296 21.60 -1.94 -20.28
C ASN A 296 20.83 -3.11 -19.66
N ALA A 297 19.63 -2.88 -19.10
CA ALA A 297 18.82 -3.92 -18.50
C ALA A 297 18.54 -5.05 -19.50
N ASP A 298 18.73 -6.30 -19.09
CA ASP A 298 18.44 -7.50 -19.88
C ASP A 298 17.03 -8.07 -19.60
N ASN A 299 16.32 -7.47 -18.63
CA ASN A 299 15.02 -7.90 -18.15
C ASN A 299 14.05 -6.73 -17.99
N MET A 300 12.74 -7.03 -17.99
CA MET A 300 11.69 -6.01 -17.94
C MET A 300 11.56 -5.36 -16.55
N THR A 301 11.94 -6.04 -15.46
CA THR A 301 11.83 -5.51 -14.09
C THR A 301 12.74 -4.29 -13.92
N ASP A 302 14.02 -4.42 -14.26
CA ASP A 302 14.99 -3.33 -14.12
C ASP A 302 14.75 -2.21 -15.14
N ARG A 303 14.35 -2.56 -16.37
CA ARG A 303 14.04 -1.56 -17.40
C ARG A 303 12.81 -0.74 -17.02
N MET A 304 11.75 -1.38 -16.51
CA MET A 304 10.54 -0.66 -16.06
C MET A 304 10.80 0.17 -14.81
N ALA A 305 11.62 -0.29 -13.87
CA ALA A 305 12.00 0.50 -12.71
C ALA A 305 12.71 1.80 -13.15
N ALA A 306 13.69 1.69 -14.04
CA ALA A 306 14.39 2.86 -14.56
C ALA A 306 13.49 3.77 -15.42
N LEU A 307 12.62 3.19 -16.26
CA LEU A 307 11.64 3.96 -17.04
C LEU A 307 10.67 4.73 -16.14
N GLY A 308 10.18 4.09 -15.07
CA GLY A 308 9.29 4.73 -14.11
C GLY A 308 9.94 5.90 -13.37
N ILE A 309 11.22 5.77 -13.01
CA ILE A 309 11.99 6.90 -12.43
C ILE A 309 12.15 8.01 -13.46
N LEU A 310 12.56 7.69 -14.69
CA LEU A 310 12.75 8.69 -15.75
C LEU A 310 11.45 9.43 -16.07
N ALA A 311 10.32 8.72 -16.16
CA ALA A 311 9.01 9.31 -16.44
C ALA A 311 8.54 10.31 -15.36
N ASN A 312 9.08 10.23 -14.15
CA ASN A 312 8.77 11.11 -13.04
C ASN A 312 9.68 12.34 -12.97
N LYS A 313 10.71 12.46 -13.83
CA LYS A 313 11.72 13.51 -13.74
C LYS A 313 11.80 14.31 -15.03
N ASP A 314 11.71 15.63 -14.92
CA ASP A 314 12.01 16.55 -16.03
C ASP A 314 13.54 16.63 -16.21
N CYS A 315 14.07 15.63 -16.92
CA CYS A 315 15.50 15.41 -17.03
C CYS A 315 15.92 14.98 -18.43
N LYS A 316 17.23 15.11 -18.71
CA LYS A 316 17.80 14.58 -19.95
C LYS A 316 17.61 13.06 -19.99
N GLY A 317 16.94 12.58 -21.04
CA GLY A 317 16.66 11.16 -21.24
C GLY A 317 15.22 10.75 -20.96
N HIS A 318 14.39 11.63 -20.38
CA HIS A 318 12.95 11.38 -20.19
C HIS A 318 12.25 10.97 -21.50
N ASP A 319 12.23 11.88 -22.49
CA ASP A 319 11.53 11.65 -23.76
C ASP A 319 12.18 10.54 -24.60
N GLU A 320 13.52 10.47 -24.55
CA GLU A 320 14.29 9.43 -25.25
C GLU A 320 13.90 8.04 -24.75
N ALA A 321 13.88 7.81 -23.43
CA ALA A 321 13.55 6.53 -22.85
C ALA A 321 12.10 6.14 -23.13
N LEU A 322 11.15 7.07 -23.02
CA LEU A 322 9.74 6.81 -23.34
C LEU A 322 9.55 6.43 -24.81
N SER A 323 10.18 7.16 -25.74
CA SER A 323 10.08 6.90 -27.17
C SER A 323 10.78 5.59 -27.58
N ASP A 324 11.97 5.35 -27.04
CA ASP A 324 12.72 4.12 -27.27
C ASP A 324 11.99 2.89 -26.72
N PHE A 325 11.38 2.99 -25.53
CA PHE A 325 10.61 1.90 -24.94
C PHE A 325 9.43 1.52 -25.83
N TYR A 326 8.66 2.51 -26.26
CA TYR A 326 7.56 2.27 -27.18
C TYR A 326 8.06 1.63 -28.48
N THR A 327 9.11 2.18 -29.10
CA THR A 327 9.66 1.65 -30.35
C THR A 327 10.08 0.19 -30.24
N ARG A 328 10.72 -0.20 -29.13
CA ARG A 328 11.14 -1.59 -28.88
C ARG A 328 9.98 -2.55 -28.68
N PHE A 329 8.91 -2.09 -28.04
CA PHE A 329 7.88 -2.99 -27.50
C PHE A 329 6.49 -2.77 -28.07
N LYS A 330 6.31 -1.91 -29.07
CA LYS A 330 5.01 -1.59 -29.68
C LYS A 330 4.22 -2.81 -30.16
N ASP A 331 4.91 -3.89 -30.54
CA ASP A 331 4.31 -5.14 -31.01
C ASP A 331 3.86 -6.07 -29.86
N ASP A 332 4.14 -5.74 -28.60
CA ASP A 332 3.64 -6.41 -27.40
C ASP A 332 2.59 -5.54 -26.68
N PRO A 333 1.29 -5.83 -26.85
CA PRO A 333 0.23 -5.01 -26.27
C PRO A 333 0.28 -4.88 -24.76
N LEU A 334 0.73 -5.90 -24.02
CA LEU A 334 0.79 -5.90 -22.55
C LEU A 334 1.98 -5.08 -22.05
N VAL A 335 3.08 -5.05 -22.79
CA VAL A 335 4.22 -4.18 -22.47
C VAL A 335 3.88 -2.72 -22.77
N VAL A 336 3.17 -2.46 -23.85
CA VAL A 336 2.64 -1.11 -24.15
C VAL A 336 1.67 -0.62 -23.07
N ASP A 337 0.89 -1.50 -22.45
CA ASP A 337 0.03 -1.15 -21.30
C ASP A 337 0.86 -0.61 -20.12
N LYS A 338 2.02 -1.22 -19.84
CA LYS A 338 2.95 -0.71 -18.81
C LYS A 338 3.53 0.65 -19.18
N TRP A 339 3.84 0.87 -20.46
CA TRP A 339 4.33 2.16 -20.96
C TRP A 339 3.30 3.29 -20.84
N LEU A 340 2.03 3.01 -21.16
CA LEU A 340 0.94 3.96 -20.92
C LEU A 340 0.79 4.27 -19.42
N SER A 341 0.86 3.24 -18.57
CA SER A 341 0.72 3.39 -17.12
C SER A 341 1.86 4.21 -16.51
N ALA A 342 3.11 3.97 -16.95
CA ALA A 342 4.27 4.70 -16.44
C ALA A 342 4.14 6.23 -16.67
N GLN A 343 3.62 6.63 -17.83
CA GLN A 343 3.37 8.04 -18.13
C GLN A 343 2.17 8.60 -17.37
N ALA A 344 1.08 7.82 -17.26
CA ALA A 344 -0.13 8.23 -16.55
C ALA A 344 0.08 8.41 -15.03
N LEU A 345 1.04 7.70 -14.46
CA LEU A 345 1.40 7.75 -13.04
C LEU A 345 2.51 8.76 -12.73
N SER A 346 3.04 9.46 -13.73
CA SER A 346 4.07 10.47 -13.51
C SER A 346 3.56 11.60 -12.61
N TYR A 347 4.31 11.97 -11.59
CA TYR A 347 3.97 13.11 -10.73
C TYR A 347 4.28 14.48 -11.37
N LEU A 348 4.83 14.54 -12.58
CA LEU A 348 5.10 15.81 -13.25
C LEU A 348 3.79 16.61 -13.48
N PRO A 349 3.79 17.94 -13.30
CA PRO A 349 2.58 18.75 -13.48
C PRO A 349 1.96 18.68 -14.90
N SER A 350 2.76 18.30 -15.90
CA SER A 350 2.32 18.14 -17.29
C SER A 350 1.56 16.84 -17.56
N THR A 351 1.47 15.91 -16.60
CA THR A 351 0.98 14.55 -16.85
C THR A 351 -0.43 14.49 -17.44
N LEU A 352 -1.35 15.36 -17.02
CA LEU A 352 -2.70 15.37 -17.62
C LEU A 352 -2.66 15.72 -19.12
N ALA A 353 -1.77 16.63 -19.54
CA ALA A 353 -1.58 16.96 -20.94
C ALA A 353 -1.04 15.75 -21.72
N THR A 354 -0.01 15.08 -21.17
CA THR A 354 0.54 13.84 -21.74
C THR A 354 -0.51 12.75 -21.86
N VAL A 355 -1.36 12.55 -20.85
CA VAL A 355 -2.46 11.58 -20.88
C VAL A 355 -3.44 11.89 -22.01
N LYS A 356 -3.83 13.17 -22.16
CA LYS A 356 -4.71 13.62 -23.26
C LYS A 356 -4.08 13.41 -24.64
N GLU A 357 -2.78 13.62 -24.78
CA GLU A 357 -2.04 13.35 -26.02
C GLU A 357 -2.03 11.84 -26.35
N LEU A 358 -1.69 11.00 -25.37
CA LEU A 358 -1.63 9.55 -25.52
C LEU A 358 -2.97 8.92 -25.91
N MET A 359 -4.09 9.57 -25.61
CA MET A 359 -5.40 9.11 -26.08
C MET A 359 -5.56 9.16 -27.62
N SER A 360 -4.77 9.98 -28.29
CA SER A 360 -4.73 10.05 -29.77
C SER A 360 -3.61 9.19 -30.37
N HIS A 361 -2.79 8.57 -29.52
CA HIS A 361 -1.65 7.77 -29.95
C HIS A 361 -2.11 6.40 -30.48
N GLU A 362 -1.40 5.85 -31.47
CA GLU A 362 -1.74 4.56 -32.10
C GLU A 362 -1.76 3.38 -31.10
N ALA A 363 -1.00 3.51 -30.01
CA ALA A 363 -0.96 2.56 -28.91
C ALA A 363 -2.26 2.48 -28.10
N PHE A 364 -3.13 3.49 -28.17
CA PHE A 364 -4.33 3.60 -27.36
C PHE A 364 -5.60 3.42 -28.20
N SER A 365 -6.56 2.71 -27.63
CA SER A 365 -7.92 2.65 -28.16
C SER A 365 -8.89 2.59 -27.00
N ILE A 366 -9.81 3.56 -26.95
CA ILE A 366 -10.84 3.62 -25.91
C ILE A 366 -11.81 2.43 -25.94
N LYS A 367 -11.85 1.68 -27.06
CA LYS A 367 -12.63 0.44 -27.19
C LYS A 367 -11.97 -0.76 -26.52
N ASN A 368 -10.69 -0.67 -26.15
CA ASN A 368 -9.96 -1.73 -25.48
C ASN A 368 -9.92 -1.47 -23.96
N PRO A 369 -10.59 -2.30 -23.13
CA PRO A 369 -10.62 -2.14 -21.68
C PRO A 369 -9.23 -2.12 -21.01
N ASN A 370 -8.24 -2.84 -21.55
CA ASN A 370 -6.89 -2.83 -21.00
C ASN A 370 -6.20 -1.49 -21.22
N LYS A 371 -6.39 -0.89 -22.41
CA LYS A 371 -5.84 0.44 -22.75
C LYS A 371 -6.50 1.53 -21.91
N VAL A 372 -7.82 1.47 -21.73
CA VAL A 372 -8.56 2.38 -20.86
C VAL A 372 -8.04 2.30 -19.42
N ARG A 373 -7.87 1.08 -18.88
CA ARG A 373 -7.32 0.89 -17.53
C ARG A 373 -5.89 1.39 -17.40
N SER A 374 -5.05 1.13 -18.40
CA SER A 374 -3.62 1.45 -18.36
C SER A 374 -3.30 2.94 -18.53
N LEU A 375 -4.17 3.71 -19.18
CA LEU A 375 -3.98 5.15 -19.37
C LEU A 375 -4.89 5.96 -18.44
N ILE A 376 -6.21 5.87 -18.66
CA ILE A 376 -7.20 6.68 -17.93
C ILE A 376 -7.33 6.15 -16.50
N GLY A 377 -7.46 4.84 -16.33
CA GLY A 377 -7.60 4.20 -15.02
C GLY A 377 -6.38 4.46 -14.12
N ALA A 378 -5.18 4.32 -14.67
CA ALA A 378 -3.92 4.59 -13.98
C ALA A 378 -3.83 6.05 -13.50
N PHE A 379 -4.14 7.02 -14.36
CA PHE A 379 -4.17 8.44 -13.99
C PHE A 379 -5.17 8.71 -12.85
N VAL A 380 -6.42 8.28 -13.03
CA VAL A 380 -7.52 8.62 -12.11
C VAL A 380 -7.35 7.96 -10.72
N HIS A 381 -6.88 6.71 -10.65
CA HIS A 381 -6.80 5.98 -9.38
C HIS A 381 -5.41 6.07 -8.72
N GLY A 382 -4.35 6.22 -9.52
CA GLY A 382 -2.98 6.10 -9.05
C GLY A 382 -2.21 7.42 -8.97
N ASN A 383 -2.63 8.47 -9.67
CA ASN A 383 -1.92 9.75 -9.72
C ASN A 383 -2.66 10.83 -8.91
N GLN A 384 -2.60 10.71 -7.58
CA GLN A 384 -3.38 11.57 -6.67
C GLN A 384 -3.08 13.06 -6.88
N VAL A 385 -1.81 13.45 -6.90
CA VAL A 385 -1.40 14.86 -7.04
C VAL A 385 -1.91 15.52 -8.33
N ASN A 386 -1.89 14.82 -9.47
CA ASN A 386 -2.33 15.40 -10.75
C ASN A 386 -3.83 15.21 -11.01
N TYR A 387 -4.43 14.11 -10.56
CA TYR A 387 -5.87 13.90 -10.72
C TYR A 387 -6.68 14.88 -9.86
N HIS A 388 -6.21 15.12 -8.64
CA HIS A 388 -6.79 16.07 -7.70
C HIS A 388 -6.13 17.46 -7.77
N GLU A 389 -5.51 17.84 -8.88
CA GLU A 389 -4.97 19.20 -9.04
C GLU A 389 -6.09 20.25 -8.83
N ALA A 390 -5.74 21.38 -8.20
CA ALA A 390 -6.68 22.33 -7.61
C ALA A 390 -7.66 22.98 -8.61
N SER A 391 -7.33 23.05 -9.91
CA SER A 391 -8.24 23.55 -10.95
C SER A 391 -9.41 22.62 -11.23
N GLY A 392 -9.31 21.34 -10.87
CA GLY A 392 -10.30 20.31 -11.18
C GLY A 392 -10.25 19.80 -12.63
N ALA A 393 -9.21 20.15 -13.41
CA ALA A 393 -9.04 19.68 -14.78
C ALA A 393 -8.99 18.14 -14.90
N GLY A 394 -8.48 17.46 -13.88
CA GLY A 394 -8.51 15.99 -13.78
C GLY A 394 -9.93 15.43 -13.67
N TYR A 395 -10.81 16.10 -12.92
CA TYR A 395 -12.21 15.70 -12.77
C TYR A 395 -13.01 15.92 -14.06
N GLU A 396 -12.79 17.06 -14.73
CA GLU A 396 -13.43 17.36 -16.02
C GLU A 396 -13.03 16.33 -17.07
N PHE A 397 -11.72 16.06 -17.19
CA PHE A 397 -11.19 15.02 -18.06
C PHE A 397 -11.85 13.66 -17.77
N HIS A 398 -11.92 13.28 -16.49
CA HIS A 398 -12.49 12.00 -16.10
C HIS A 398 -13.99 11.90 -16.47
N ALA A 399 -14.77 12.97 -16.23
CA ALA A 399 -16.17 13.01 -16.62
C ALA A 399 -16.35 12.89 -18.14
N ASP A 400 -15.52 13.57 -18.93
CA ASP A 400 -15.53 13.43 -20.40
C ASP A 400 -15.33 11.97 -20.81
N GLN A 401 -14.36 11.28 -20.18
CA GLN A 401 -14.09 9.89 -20.50
C GLN A 401 -15.21 8.94 -20.06
N ILE A 402 -15.83 9.18 -18.90
CA ILE A 402 -17.01 8.42 -18.48
C ILE A 402 -18.13 8.55 -19.52
N LEU A 403 -18.41 9.76 -20.01
CA LEU A 403 -19.48 9.98 -21.00
C LEU A 403 -19.19 9.34 -22.36
N VAL A 404 -17.93 9.25 -22.77
CA VAL A 404 -17.54 8.50 -23.98
C VAL A 404 -17.66 7.00 -23.74
N LEU A 405 -17.13 6.51 -22.61
CA LEU A 405 -17.16 5.10 -22.25
C LEU A 405 -18.58 4.59 -22.04
N ASP A 406 -19.50 5.39 -21.51
CA ASP A 406 -20.89 5.01 -21.28
C ASP A 406 -21.57 4.54 -22.58
N LYS A 407 -21.26 5.20 -23.71
CA LYS A 407 -21.80 4.85 -25.03
C LYS A 407 -21.20 3.56 -25.62
N ILE A 408 -20.03 3.15 -25.13
CA ILE A 408 -19.27 2.02 -25.67
C ILE A 408 -19.43 0.79 -24.78
N ASN A 409 -19.28 0.98 -23.47
CA ASN A 409 -19.32 -0.02 -22.42
C ASN A 409 -19.78 0.61 -21.08
N PRO A 410 -21.11 0.67 -20.85
CA PRO A 410 -21.72 1.17 -19.61
C PRO A 410 -21.12 0.60 -18.31
N GLN A 411 -20.80 -0.69 -18.30
CA GLN A 411 -20.27 -1.35 -17.09
C GLN A 411 -18.88 -0.85 -16.72
N ILE A 412 -18.03 -0.56 -17.72
CA ILE A 412 -16.70 0.02 -17.47
C ILE A 412 -16.85 1.46 -17.00
N ALA A 413 -17.69 2.25 -17.66
CA ALA A 413 -17.96 3.63 -17.27
C ALA A 413 -18.44 3.72 -15.81
N ALA A 414 -19.41 2.87 -15.44
CA ALA A 414 -19.92 2.78 -14.08
C ALA A 414 -18.84 2.40 -13.06
N ARG A 415 -17.96 1.45 -13.36
CA ARG A 415 -16.86 1.07 -12.45
C ARG A 415 -15.82 2.17 -12.28
N MET A 416 -15.58 2.97 -13.32
CA MET A 416 -14.58 4.05 -13.28
C MET A 416 -15.06 5.29 -12.51
N LEU A 417 -16.36 5.44 -12.23
CA LEU A 417 -16.90 6.57 -11.48
C LEU A 417 -16.40 6.69 -10.03
N SER A 418 -15.96 5.58 -9.42
CA SER A 418 -15.73 5.51 -7.95
C SER A 418 -14.84 6.62 -7.37
N PRO A 419 -13.78 7.11 -8.04
CA PRO A 419 -12.93 8.18 -7.53
C PRO A 419 -13.67 9.52 -7.39
N LEU A 420 -14.63 9.84 -8.26
CA LEU A 420 -15.48 11.04 -8.11
C LEU A 420 -16.42 10.94 -6.91
N GLY A 421 -16.82 9.72 -6.52
CA GLY A 421 -17.68 9.49 -5.35
C GLY A 421 -17.00 9.70 -4.00
N LYS A 422 -15.66 9.80 -3.97
CA LYS A 422 -14.89 10.07 -2.74
C LYS A 422 -14.88 11.54 -2.31
N TRP A 423 -15.64 12.42 -2.98
CA TRP A 423 -15.62 13.87 -2.78
C TRP A 423 -15.68 14.31 -1.31
N ARG A 424 -16.46 13.62 -0.46
CA ARG A 424 -16.66 13.95 0.97
C ARG A 424 -15.38 14.08 1.78
N HIS A 425 -14.32 13.41 1.34
CA HIS A 425 -13.05 13.36 2.05
C HIS A 425 -12.09 14.48 1.63
N PHE A 426 -12.43 15.35 0.69
CA PHE A 426 -11.54 16.41 0.22
C PHE A 426 -11.95 17.79 0.76
N ASP A 427 -11.12 18.81 0.54
CA ASP A 427 -11.45 20.20 0.83
C ASP A 427 -12.69 20.70 0.05
N GLU A 428 -13.25 21.83 0.50
CA GLU A 428 -14.49 22.41 -0.05
C GLU A 428 -14.42 22.72 -1.55
N ASN A 429 -13.25 23.16 -2.05
CA ASN A 429 -13.06 23.47 -3.47
C ASN A 429 -13.13 22.18 -4.30
N ARG A 430 -12.34 21.17 -3.94
CA ARG A 430 -12.35 19.86 -4.62
C ARG A 430 -13.72 19.18 -4.53
N GLN A 431 -14.39 19.26 -3.38
CA GLN A 431 -15.77 18.79 -3.22
C GLN A 431 -16.72 19.41 -4.24
N THR A 432 -16.67 20.74 -4.38
CA THR A 432 -17.53 21.48 -5.31
C THR A 432 -17.27 21.05 -6.75
N LEU A 433 -16.00 20.95 -7.15
CA LEU A 433 -15.60 20.58 -8.51
C LEU A 433 -15.99 19.13 -8.85
N MET A 434 -15.75 18.17 -7.93
CA MET A 434 -16.13 16.77 -8.13
C MET A 434 -17.65 16.58 -8.22
N LYS A 435 -18.41 17.25 -7.35
CA LYS A 435 -19.89 17.23 -7.41
C LYS A 435 -20.42 17.82 -8.70
N ALA A 436 -19.83 18.92 -9.17
CA ALA A 436 -20.23 19.53 -10.44
C ALA A 436 -20.07 18.54 -11.61
N GLN A 437 -18.99 17.75 -11.62
CA GLN A 437 -18.80 16.72 -12.63
C GLN A 437 -19.77 15.53 -12.49
N LEU A 438 -20.07 15.09 -11.26
CA LEU A 438 -21.11 14.07 -11.03
C LEU A 438 -22.48 14.55 -11.52
N GLN A 439 -22.84 15.80 -11.23
CA GLN A 439 -24.10 16.40 -11.69
C GLN A 439 -24.13 16.51 -13.22
N ARG A 440 -23.03 16.97 -13.84
CA ARG A 440 -22.88 17.03 -15.31
C ARG A 440 -23.10 15.67 -15.97
N ILE A 441 -22.60 14.60 -15.37
CA ILE A 441 -22.83 13.23 -15.86
C ILE A 441 -24.31 12.87 -15.79
N LEU A 442 -24.95 13.11 -14.63
CA LEU A 442 -26.38 12.82 -14.42
C LEU A 442 -27.30 13.62 -15.35
N ASP A 443 -26.93 14.85 -15.69
CA ASP A 443 -27.70 15.72 -16.59
C ASP A 443 -27.56 15.32 -18.07
N THR A 444 -26.69 14.35 -18.39
CA THR A 444 -26.47 13.92 -19.76
C THR A 444 -27.65 13.10 -20.30
N LYS A 445 -28.25 13.58 -21.39
CA LYS A 445 -29.32 12.84 -22.08
C LYS A 445 -28.82 11.53 -22.66
N GLY A 446 -29.54 10.45 -22.37
CA GLY A 446 -29.23 9.11 -22.87
C GLY A 446 -28.14 8.37 -22.08
N LEU A 447 -27.86 8.82 -20.86
CA LEU A 447 -26.98 8.10 -19.92
C LEU A 447 -27.52 6.69 -19.66
N SER A 448 -26.63 5.70 -19.65
CA SER A 448 -27.02 4.33 -19.31
C SER A 448 -27.51 4.19 -17.87
N ASN A 449 -28.30 3.15 -17.59
CA ASN A 449 -28.79 2.86 -16.25
C ASN A 449 -27.63 2.53 -15.29
N ASP A 450 -26.63 1.78 -15.74
CA ASP A 450 -25.44 1.43 -14.95
C ASP A 450 -24.71 2.68 -14.44
N THR A 451 -24.44 3.63 -15.33
CA THR A 451 -23.73 4.87 -14.99
C THR A 451 -24.62 5.82 -14.18
N PHE A 452 -25.92 5.92 -14.51
CA PHE A 452 -26.87 6.71 -13.74
C PHE A 452 -26.96 6.25 -12.28
N GLU A 453 -27.09 4.94 -12.05
CA GLU A 453 -27.19 4.38 -10.70
C GLU A 453 -25.93 4.70 -9.89
N MET A 454 -24.74 4.47 -10.46
CA MET A 454 -23.49 4.71 -9.75
C MET A 454 -23.23 6.20 -9.49
N ALA A 455 -23.49 7.07 -10.47
CA ALA A 455 -23.33 8.51 -10.31
C ALA A 455 -24.32 9.08 -9.27
N SER A 456 -25.57 8.60 -9.28
CA SER A 456 -26.59 9.03 -8.31
C SER A 456 -26.21 8.63 -6.89
N LYS A 457 -25.75 7.39 -6.70
CA LYS A 457 -25.25 6.90 -5.39
C LYS A 457 -24.00 7.64 -4.92
N SER A 458 -23.15 8.08 -5.85
CA SER A 458 -21.92 8.80 -5.53
C SER A 458 -22.20 10.25 -5.11
N LEU A 459 -23.21 10.88 -5.73
CA LEU A 459 -23.59 12.27 -5.45
C LEU A 459 -24.44 12.41 -4.18
N ALA A 460 -25.39 11.49 -3.97
CA ALA A 460 -26.20 11.41 -2.75
C ALA A 460 -25.32 11.10 -1.55
#